data_AF-A0A527CY12-F1
#
_entry.id   AF-A0A527CY12-F1
#
_cell.length_a   1.000
_cell.length_b   1.000
_cell.length_c   1.000
_cell.angle_alpha   90.00
_cell.angle_beta   90.00
_cell.angle_gamma   90.00
#
_symmetry.space_group_name_H-M   'P 1'
#
loop_
_entity.id
_entity.type
_entity.pdbx_description
1 polymer ?
#
loop_
_entity_poly.entity_id
_entity_poly.type
_entity_poly.pdbx_seq_one_letter_code
_entity_poly.pdbx_strand_id
1 'polypeptide(L)' 'MNNPRHNIREVRSPRGTEISARSWLTEAPLRMLMNNLDPDVAENPNELVVYG' A
#
# COMPACT_ATOMS: atom_id res chain seq x y z
N MET A 1 -15.26 -19.67 5.84
CA MET A 1 -16.10 -18.46 5.66
C MET A 1 -15.28 -17.48 4.84
N ASN A 2 -15.74 -17.09 3.64
CA ASN A 2 -14.99 -16.18 2.76
C ASN A 2 -15.21 -14.75 3.28
N ASN A 3 -14.21 -14.16 3.94
CA ASN A 3 -14.26 -12.75 4.33
C ASN A 3 -14.03 -11.91 3.07
N PRO A 4 -15.01 -11.12 2.60
CA PRO A 4 -14.85 -10.30 1.39
C PRO A 4 -13.82 -9.17 1.55
N ARG A 5 -13.37 -8.87 2.77
CA ARG A 5 -12.32 -7.88 3.05
C ARG A 5 -10.91 -8.45 2.98
N HIS A 6 -10.77 -9.78 2.98
CA HIS A 6 -9.47 -10.43 2.90
C HIS A 6 -8.88 -10.27 1.50
N ASN A 7 -7.83 -9.47 1.39
CA ASN A 7 -7.13 -9.23 0.14
C ASN A 7 -5.89 -10.14 0.03
N ILE A 8 -5.74 -10.80 -1.12
CA ILE A 8 -4.58 -11.68 -1.40
C ILE A 8 -3.40 -10.92 -2.04
N ARG A 9 -3.58 -9.64 -2.37
CA ARG A 9 -2.57 -8.84 -3.07
C ARG A 9 -1.55 -8.27 -2.09
N GLU A 10 -0.28 -8.60 -2.29
CA GLU A 10 0.82 -7.88 -1.66
C GLU A 10 0.96 -6.46 -2.26
N VAL A 11 0.91 -5.44 -1.40
CA VAL A 11 1.07 -4.04 -1.79
C VAL A 11 2.47 -3.61 -1.39
N ARG A 12 3.25 -3.05 -2.33
CA ARG A 12 4.56 -2.45 -2.04
C ARG A 12 4.69 -1.10 -2.72
N SER A 13 5.30 -0.15 -2.04
CA SER A 13 5.48 1.20 -2.58
C SER A 13 6.49 1.22 -3.75
N PRO A 14 6.16 1.81 -4.91
CA PRO A 14 7.10 2.00 -6.01
C PRO A 14 8.37 2.76 -5.58
N ARG A 15 9.52 2.30 -6.06
CA ARG A 15 10.85 2.88 -5.74
C ARG A 15 11.47 3.53 -6.98
N GLY A 16 12.47 4.38 -6.79
CA GLY A 16 13.13 5.12 -7.88
C GLY A 16 12.36 6.37 -8.33
N THR A 17 12.84 6.98 -9.42
CA THR A 17 12.39 8.31 -9.91
C THR A 17 11.27 8.27 -10.95
N GLU A 18 10.92 7.10 -11.48
CA GLU A 18 9.78 6.93 -12.38
C GLU A 18 8.47 7.03 -11.62
N ILE A 19 7.45 7.70 -12.16
CA ILE A 19 6.16 7.93 -11.50
C ILE A 19 5.01 7.28 -12.27
N SER A 20 4.00 6.79 -11.54
CA SER A 20 2.77 6.25 -12.13
C SER A 20 1.67 7.31 -12.26
N ALA A 21 1.63 8.26 -11.33
CA ALA A 21 0.75 9.41 -11.39
C ALA A 21 1.28 10.50 -12.33
N ARG A 22 0.45 11.51 -12.61
CA ARG A 22 0.81 12.61 -13.54
C ARG A 22 1.72 13.67 -12.94
N SER A 23 1.93 13.66 -11.63
CA SER A 23 2.83 14.61 -10.94
C SER A 23 3.32 14.04 -9.62
N TRP A 24 4.46 14.53 -9.14
CA TRP A 24 4.99 14.14 -7.83
C TRP A 24 4.05 14.43 -6.66
N LEU A 25 3.29 15.52 -6.72
CA LEU A 25 2.30 15.86 -5.69
C LEU A 25 1.17 14.83 -5.58
N THR A 26 0.89 14.08 -6.66
CA THR A 26 -0.10 13.00 -6.66
C THR A 26 0.53 11.61 -6.48
N GLU A 27 1.78 11.44 -6.92
CA GLU A 27 2.57 10.22 -6.70
C GLU A 27 2.95 10.04 -5.22
N ALA A 28 3.36 11.11 -4.54
CA ALA A 28 3.80 11.06 -3.14
C ALA A 28 2.73 10.46 -2.20
N PRO A 29 1.47 10.93 -2.17
CA PRO A 29 0.45 10.33 -1.32
C PRO A 29 0.11 8.89 -1.74
N LEU A 30 0.17 8.56 -3.04
CA LEU A 30 0.01 7.17 -3.51
C LEU A 30 1.09 6.26 -2.91
N ARG A 31 2.36 6.68 -2.99
CA ARG A 31 3.48 5.92 -2.43
C ARG A 31 3.39 5.77 -0.92
N MET A 32 2.98 6.82 -0.21
CA MET A 32 2.78 6.77 1.24
C MET A 32 1.63 5.84 1.62
N LEU A 33 0.52 5.86 0.89
CA LEU A 33 -0.59 4.93 1.09
C LEU A 33 -0.15 3.48 0.88
N MET A 34 0.57 3.20 -0.21
CA MET A 34 1.10 1.86 -0.48
C MET A 34 2.14 1.43 0.55
N ASN A 35 2.96 2.37 1.03
CA ASN A 35 3.96 2.09 2.06
C ASN A 35 3.33 1.70 3.41
N ASN A 36 2.21 2.32 3.77
CA ASN A 36 1.46 1.92 4.96
C ASN A 36 0.92 0.48 4.87
N LEU A 37 0.74 -0.07 3.67
CA LEU A 37 0.24 -1.44 3.47
C LEU A 37 1.36 -2.41 3.03
N ASP A 38 2.62 -1.98 3.11
CA ASP A 38 3.76 -2.85 2.82
C ASP A 38 3.85 -3.94 3.89
N PRO A 39 4.05 -5.23 3.53
CA PRO A 39 4.18 -6.32 4.51
C PRO A 39 5.29 -6.11 5.54
N ASP A 40 6.30 -5.33 5.21
CA ASP A 40 7.40 -5.00 6.13
C ASP A 40 7.06 -3.83 7.08
N VAL A 41 5.89 -3.20 6.90
CA VAL A 41 5.43 -2.00 7.65
C VAL A 41 4.12 -2.26 8.40
N ALA A 42 3.11 -2.85 7.74
CA ALA A 42 1.79 -3.12 8.29
C ALA A 42 1.76 -4.39 9.15
N GLU A 43 1.02 -4.34 10.26
CA GLU A 43 0.78 -5.52 11.12
C GLU A 43 -0.10 -6.58 10.44
N ASN A 44 -1.13 -6.18 9.67
CA ASN A 44 -1.97 -7.10 8.91
C ASN A 44 -2.49 -6.44 7.60
N PRO A 45 -1.64 -6.38 6.56
CA PRO A 45 -1.95 -5.68 5.31
C PRO A 45 -3.11 -6.31 4.52
N ASN A 46 -3.33 -7.62 4.65
CA ASN A 46 -4.39 -8.34 3.94
C ASN A 46 -5.80 -7.94 4.43
N GLU A 47 -5.90 -7.40 5.64
CA GLU A 47 -7.13 -6.81 6.20
C GLU A 47 -7.09 -5.27 6.20
N LEU A 48 -6.10 -4.67 5.52
CA LEU A 48 -5.88 -3.22 5.44
C LEU A 48 -5.61 -2.56 6.81
N VAL A 49 -5.04 -3.32 7.75
CA VAL A 49 -4.67 -2.86 9.10
C VAL A 49 -3.18 -2.54 9.13
N VAL A 50 -2.85 -1.29 9.44
CA VAL A 50 -1.45 -0.81 9.51
C VAL A 50 -0.86 -1.05 10.89
N TYR A 51 -1.50 -0.49 11.92
CA TYR A 51 -1.14 -0.67 13.33
C TYR A 51 -2.37 -0.39 14.20
N GLY A 52 -2.36 -0.88 15.44
CA GLY A 52 -3.41 -0.64 16.43
C GLY A 52 -3.50 -1.75 17.47
#